data_AF-A0A914VZA4-F1
#
_entry.id   AF-A0A914VZA4-F1
#
_cell.length_a   1.000
_cell.length_b   1.000
_cell.length_c   1.000
_cell.angle_alpha   90.00
_cell.angle_beta   90.00
_cell.angle_gamma   90.00
#
_symmetry.space_group_name_H-M   'P 1'
#
loop_
_entity.id
_entity.type
_entity.pdbx_description
1 polymer ?
#
loop_
_entity_poly.entity_id
_entity_poly.type
_entity_poly.pdbx_seq_one_letter_code
_entity_poly.pdbx_strand_id
1 'polypeptide(L)'
;MIHVTIPDTKSLVEADGTRKYDAFNIHLNGAFHASIRYSHLRRLHDALKQEFNGRLLTPDFPGKKLKKHLDAKALAERRLALMRYLQAVVQNSFTSRHRITEKFFLDAQVESFRPSSSNISVDVYMCDGTKQTVRCSVENPTSVVLELFCRAVGIAPENIMFFGLFLAKNNAQGKGVLVERWLKNYESPYISLQLANLKAMDGVFHKLIVRKIIWDTKIEDDLLADPGAVNLLFTQAVADITNGNFVVPADTLQRLRSLQLAHSWKDYLRLCHLQNSYGYEVLEPCVADYPSPDNRCDLRVGRRQIVLSYTDPKTGEPVESAFRATRIRVWKIVNQVRKSF
;
A
#
# COMPACT_ATOMS: atom_id res chain seq x y z
N MET A 1 -3.42 1.27 -8.44
CA MET A 1 -4.33 0.31 -9.09
C MET A 1 -4.55 -0.82 -8.10
N ILE A 2 -5.79 -1.29 -7.93
CA ILE A 2 -6.10 -2.40 -7.02
C ILE A 2 -6.21 -3.68 -7.87
N HIS A 3 -5.58 -4.76 -7.43
CA HIS A 3 -5.69 -6.08 -8.04
C HIS A 3 -6.49 -7.02 -7.13
N VAL A 4 -7.53 -7.65 -7.67
CA VAL A 4 -8.43 -8.53 -6.92
C VAL A 4 -8.15 -9.98 -7.31
N THR A 5 -7.91 -10.83 -6.31
CA THR A 5 -7.98 -12.28 -6.49
C THR A 5 -8.96 -12.88 -5.50
N ILE A 6 -9.55 -14.02 -5.89
CA ILE A 6 -10.36 -14.84 -5.00
C ILE A 6 -9.82 -16.26 -5.09
N PRO A 7 -8.73 -16.61 -4.38
CA PRO A 7 -8.06 -17.91 -4.54
C PRO A 7 -9.00 -19.08 -4.25
N ASP A 8 -9.80 -18.98 -3.20
CA ASP A 8 -10.62 -20.07 -2.69
C ASP A 8 -11.92 -19.57 -2.04
N THR A 9 -12.71 -20.54 -1.57
CA THR A 9 -13.96 -20.33 -0.84
C THR A 9 -13.93 -21.12 0.45
N LYS A 10 -14.60 -20.63 1.49
CA LYS A 10 -14.75 -21.36 2.76
C LYS A 10 -16.21 -21.39 3.20
N SER A 11 -16.63 -22.49 3.80
CA SER A 11 -17.93 -22.59 4.46
C SER A 11 -17.86 -21.93 5.83
N LEU A 12 -18.68 -20.92 6.05
CA LEU A 12 -18.85 -20.24 7.33
C LEU A 12 -20.21 -20.56 7.92
N VAL A 13 -20.37 -20.27 9.21
CA VAL A 13 -21.64 -20.40 9.94
C VAL A 13 -22.16 -18.98 10.25
N GLU A 14 -23.47 -18.79 10.13
CA GLU A 14 -24.16 -17.57 10.56
C GLU A 14 -23.96 -17.34 12.08
N ALA A 15 -24.24 -16.12 12.55
CA ALA A 15 -24.14 -15.79 13.97
C ALA A 15 -25.08 -16.65 14.86
N ASP A 16 -26.15 -17.19 14.29
CA ASP A 16 -27.07 -18.11 14.95
C ASP A 16 -26.48 -19.52 15.19
N GLY A 17 -25.30 -19.83 14.63
CA GLY A 17 -24.60 -21.10 14.82
C GLY A 17 -25.17 -22.27 14.01
N THR A 18 -26.25 -22.09 13.26
CA THR A 18 -26.98 -23.20 12.61
C THR A 18 -26.84 -23.22 11.09
N ARG A 19 -26.90 -22.05 10.45
CA ARG A 19 -26.94 -21.96 8.99
C ARG A 19 -25.53 -21.79 8.42
N LYS A 20 -25.16 -22.65 7.48
CA LYS A 20 -23.90 -22.54 6.73
C LYS A 20 -24.06 -21.72 5.46
N TYR A 21 -23.03 -20.98 5.09
CA TYR A 21 -22.95 -20.27 3.82
C TYR A 21 -21.52 -20.29 3.26
N ASP A 22 -21.41 -20.19 1.93
CA ASP A 22 -20.12 -20.05 1.27
C ASP A 22 -19.67 -18.59 1.27
N ALA A 23 -18.44 -18.37 1.73
CA ALA A 23 -17.74 -17.10 1.67
C ALA A 23 -16.59 -17.18 0.66
N PHE A 24 -16.36 -16.07 -0.03
CA PHE A 24 -15.30 -15.90 -1.01
C PHE A 24 -14.13 -15.17 -0.33
N ASN A 25 -12.95 -15.79 -0.29
CA ASN A 25 -11.77 -15.17 0.31
C ASN A 25 -11.19 -14.17 -0.68
N ILE A 26 -11.44 -12.88 -0.44
CA ILE A 26 -10.99 -11.79 -1.31
C ILE A 26 -9.61 -11.34 -0.86
N HIS A 27 -8.71 -11.28 -1.83
CA HIS A 27 -7.38 -10.71 -1.66
C HIS A 27 -7.25 -9.45 -2.52
N LEU A 28 -6.73 -8.39 -1.93
CA LEU A 28 -6.41 -7.13 -2.60
C LEU A 28 -4.90 -6.95 -2.63
N ASN A 29 -4.34 -6.76 -3.83
CA ASN A 29 -2.90 -6.63 -4.06
C ASN A 29 -2.09 -7.78 -3.43
N GLY A 30 -2.63 -9.01 -3.47
CA GLY A 30 -2.00 -10.21 -2.90
C GLY A 30 -2.27 -10.43 -1.40
N ALA A 31 -2.62 -9.38 -0.65
CA ALA A 31 -2.96 -9.51 0.77
C ALA A 31 -4.41 -10.00 0.96
N PHE A 32 -4.62 -10.90 1.92
CA PHE A 32 -5.98 -11.28 2.32
C PHE A 32 -6.69 -10.04 2.89
N HIS A 33 -7.88 -9.75 2.38
CA HIS A 33 -8.67 -8.59 2.77
C HIS A 33 -9.86 -8.99 3.63
N ALA A 34 -10.73 -9.86 3.11
CA ALA A 34 -11.95 -10.28 3.79
C ALA A 34 -12.52 -11.57 3.19
N SER A 35 -13.28 -12.30 4.00
CA SER A 35 -14.15 -13.38 3.54
C SER A 35 -15.58 -12.87 3.38
N ILE A 36 -16.05 -12.76 2.14
CA ILE A 36 -17.33 -12.10 1.84
C ILE A 36 -18.34 -13.10 1.30
N ARG A 37 -19.58 -13.09 1.83
CA ARG A 37 -20.68 -13.89 1.29
C ARG A 37 -21.24 -13.31 -0.01
N TYR A 38 -21.75 -14.17 -0.89
CA TYR A 38 -22.31 -13.76 -2.18
C TYR A 38 -23.36 -12.63 -2.10
N SER A 39 -24.26 -12.68 -1.12
CA SER A 39 -25.31 -11.67 -0.96
C SER A 39 -24.75 -10.27 -0.65
N HIS A 40 -23.60 -10.15 0.01
CA HIS A 40 -22.96 -8.86 0.27
C HIS A 40 -22.39 -8.29 -1.01
N LEU A 41 -21.74 -9.11 -1.84
CA LEU A 41 -21.26 -8.72 -3.17
C LEU A 41 -22.41 -8.31 -4.09
N ARG A 42 -23.57 -8.96 -3.97
CA ARG A 42 -24.79 -8.57 -4.71
C ARG A 42 -25.28 -7.19 -4.28
N ARG A 43 -25.33 -6.89 -2.98
CA ARG A 43 -25.69 -5.55 -2.47
C ARG A 43 -24.74 -4.47 -2.99
N LEU A 44 -23.44 -4.75 -3.05
CA LEU A 44 -22.48 -3.83 -3.68
C LEU A 44 -22.83 -3.59 -5.15
N HIS A 45 -23.11 -4.65 -5.91
CA HIS A 45 -23.52 -4.52 -7.31
C HIS A 45 -24.76 -3.65 -7.48
N ASP A 46 -25.80 -3.92 -6.69
CA ASP A 46 -27.06 -3.19 -6.78
C ASP A 46 -26.83 -1.69 -6.43
N ALA A 47 -26.02 -1.39 -5.42
CA ALA A 47 -25.65 -0.02 -5.05
C ALA A 47 -24.83 0.70 -6.15
N LEU A 48 -23.84 0.02 -6.74
CA LEU A 48 -23.06 0.58 -7.85
C LEU A 48 -23.91 0.77 -9.11
N LYS A 49 -24.83 -0.15 -9.39
CA LYS A 49 -25.74 -0.04 -10.53
C LYS A 49 -26.71 1.13 -10.35
N GLN A 50 -27.20 1.34 -9.13
CA GLN A 50 -28.05 2.49 -8.81
C GLN A 50 -27.30 3.81 -8.98
N GLU A 51 -26.06 3.90 -8.50
CA GLU A 51 -25.25 5.13 -8.56
C GLU A 51 -24.75 5.46 -9.98
N PHE A 52 -24.25 4.45 -10.70
CA PHE A 52 -23.55 4.67 -11.98
C PHE A 52 -24.38 4.29 -13.21
N ASN A 53 -25.47 3.54 -13.03
CA ASN A 53 -26.37 3.07 -14.09
C ASN A 53 -25.59 2.57 -15.32
N GLY A 54 -25.87 3.09 -16.53
CA GLY A 54 -25.20 2.71 -17.77
C GLY A 54 -23.69 3.04 -17.84
N ARG A 55 -23.12 3.76 -16.86
CA ARG A 55 -21.68 4.02 -16.76
C ARG A 55 -20.92 2.93 -16.01
N LEU A 56 -21.61 1.96 -15.40
CA LEU A 56 -20.99 0.82 -14.75
C LEU A 56 -20.53 -0.18 -15.82
N LEU A 57 -19.33 0.05 -16.37
CA LEU A 57 -18.70 -0.82 -17.36
C LEU A 57 -18.06 -2.04 -16.68
N THR A 58 -18.89 -3.01 -16.29
CA THR A 58 -18.46 -4.27 -15.68
C THR A 58 -19.05 -5.46 -16.42
N PRO A 59 -18.43 -6.66 -16.36
CA PRO A 59 -19.11 -7.90 -16.75
C PRO A 59 -20.41 -8.09 -15.98
N ASP A 60 -21.30 -8.94 -16.50
CA ASP A 60 -22.54 -9.30 -15.80
C ASP A 60 -22.26 -9.88 -14.42
N PHE A 61 -23.00 -9.39 -13.43
CA PHE A 61 -22.89 -9.92 -12.09
C PHE A 61 -23.48 -11.35 -12.07
N PRO A 62 -22.74 -12.36 -11.57
CA PRO A 62 -23.19 -13.75 -11.62
C PRO A 62 -24.50 -13.92 -10.84
N GLY A 63 -25.53 -14.45 -11.50
CA GLY A 63 -26.88 -14.59 -10.92
C GLY A 63 -27.00 -15.63 -9.78
N LYS A 64 -28.08 -15.50 -9.00
CA LYS A 64 -28.45 -16.48 -7.98
C LYS A 64 -29.08 -17.69 -8.66
N LYS A 65 -28.54 -18.90 -8.42
CA LYS A 65 -29.18 -20.16 -8.84
C LYS A 65 -30.27 -20.47 -7.82
N LEU A 66 -31.53 -20.14 -8.15
CA LEU A 66 -32.66 -20.13 -7.20
C LEU A 66 -33.16 -21.52 -6.77
N LYS A 67 -32.69 -22.62 -7.39
CA LYS A 67 -33.29 -23.96 -7.24
C LYS A 67 -32.31 -25.10 -6.93
N LYS A 68 -31.02 -24.84 -6.69
CA LYS A 68 -30.02 -25.87 -6.36
C LYS A 68 -28.98 -25.35 -5.37
N HIS A 69 -28.60 -26.17 -4.39
CA HIS A 69 -27.31 -26.00 -3.72
C HIS A 69 -26.22 -25.96 -4.80
N LEU A 70 -25.25 -25.07 -4.65
CA LEU A 70 -24.14 -25.02 -5.59
C LEU A 70 -23.30 -26.28 -5.38
N ASP A 71 -23.14 -27.07 -6.44
CA ASP A 71 -22.06 -28.05 -6.48
C ASP A 71 -20.70 -27.33 -6.56
N ALA A 72 -19.61 -28.08 -6.35
CA ALA A 72 -18.26 -27.54 -6.34
C ALA A 72 -17.92 -26.82 -7.66
N LYS A 73 -18.41 -27.34 -8.80
CA LYS A 73 -18.20 -26.76 -10.12
C LYS A 73 -18.88 -25.39 -10.24
N ALA A 74 -20.16 -25.29 -9.89
CA ALA A 74 -20.92 -24.05 -9.93
C ALA A 74 -20.39 -23.00 -8.93
N LEU A 75 -19.87 -23.44 -7.78
CA LEU A 75 -19.21 -22.55 -6.82
C LEU A 75 -17.90 -21.98 -7.41
N ALA A 76 -17.09 -22.82 -8.06
CA ALA A 76 -15.86 -22.39 -8.72
C ALA A 76 -16.13 -21.44 -9.90
N GLU A 77 -17.14 -21.72 -10.73
CA GLU A 77 -17.58 -20.83 -11.81
C GLU A 77 -18.00 -19.46 -11.26
N ARG A 78 -18.81 -19.45 -10.18
CA ARG A 78 -19.24 -18.21 -9.53
C ARG A 78 -18.05 -17.44 -8.94
N ARG A 79 -17.09 -18.12 -8.30
CA ARG A 79 -15.86 -17.51 -7.78
C ARG A 79 -15.09 -16.77 -8.88
N LEU A 80 -14.88 -17.41 -10.03
CA LEU A 80 -14.18 -16.80 -11.16
C LEU A 80 -14.95 -15.64 -11.78
N ALA A 81 -16.29 -15.72 -11.83
CA ALA A 81 -17.13 -14.62 -12.30
C ALA A 81 -17.09 -13.41 -11.35
N LEU A 82 -17.19 -13.65 -10.04
CA LEU A 82 -17.08 -12.60 -9.01
C LEU A 82 -15.70 -11.93 -9.03
N MET A 83 -14.62 -12.70 -9.19
CA MET A 83 -13.27 -12.16 -9.30
C MET A 83 -13.15 -11.22 -10.51
N ARG A 84 -13.64 -11.63 -11.69
CA ARG A 84 -13.66 -10.79 -12.90
C ARG A 84 -14.50 -9.53 -12.73
N TYR A 85 -15.68 -9.66 -12.13
CA TYR A 85 -16.57 -8.54 -11.82
C TYR A 85 -15.89 -7.51 -10.90
N LEU A 86 -15.37 -7.95 -9.76
CA LEU A 86 -14.71 -7.07 -8.80
C LEU A 86 -13.44 -6.44 -9.37
N GLN A 87 -12.67 -7.19 -10.17
CA GLN A 87 -11.49 -6.65 -10.84
C GLN A 87 -11.87 -5.49 -11.77
N ALA A 88 -12.99 -5.58 -12.48
CA ALA A 88 -13.51 -4.49 -13.32
C ALA A 88 -13.98 -3.29 -12.48
N VAL A 89 -14.69 -3.53 -11.37
CA VAL A 89 -15.10 -2.47 -10.42
C VAL A 89 -13.90 -1.69 -9.90
N VAL A 90 -12.80 -2.35 -9.55
CA VAL A 90 -11.63 -1.65 -8.99
C VAL A 90 -10.65 -1.10 -10.04
N GLN A 91 -10.80 -1.47 -11.31
CA GLN A 91 -10.04 -0.89 -12.43
C GLN A 91 -10.72 0.33 -13.03
N ASN A 92 -12.03 0.46 -12.87
CA ASN A 92 -12.77 1.64 -13.31
C ASN A 92 -12.47 2.84 -12.38
N SER A 93 -12.03 3.95 -12.98
CA SER A 93 -11.62 5.17 -12.26
C SER A 93 -12.75 5.80 -11.46
N PHE A 94 -13.99 5.70 -11.95
CA PHE A 94 -15.17 6.28 -11.29
C PHE A 94 -15.58 5.50 -10.04
N THR A 95 -15.40 4.17 -10.05
CA THR A 95 -15.87 3.29 -8.97
C THR A 95 -14.78 2.96 -7.96
N SER A 96 -13.52 2.86 -8.39
CA SER A 96 -12.41 2.37 -7.54
C SER A 96 -12.12 3.22 -6.29
N ARG A 97 -12.33 4.54 -6.37
CA ARG A 97 -12.17 5.50 -5.25
C ARG A 97 -13.50 6.06 -4.78
N HIS A 98 -14.61 5.50 -5.25
CA HIS A 98 -15.93 5.97 -4.82
C HIS A 98 -16.23 5.51 -3.40
N ARG A 99 -16.91 6.36 -2.64
CA ARG A 99 -17.30 6.07 -1.25
C ARG A 99 -18.04 4.74 -1.09
N ILE A 100 -18.88 4.36 -2.05
CA ILE A 100 -19.61 3.07 -2.04
C ILE A 100 -18.63 1.90 -2.03
N THR A 101 -17.63 1.91 -2.91
CA THR A 101 -16.63 0.85 -3.04
C THR A 101 -15.69 0.82 -1.84
N GLU A 102 -15.16 1.98 -1.44
CA GLU A 102 -14.24 2.09 -0.31
C GLU A 102 -14.91 1.65 0.99
N LYS A 103 -16.11 2.16 1.27
CA LYS A 103 -16.88 1.76 2.45
C LYS A 103 -17.22 0.28 2.44
N PHE A 104 -17.65 -0.28 1.31
CA PHE A 104 -17.96 -1.70 1.23
C PHE A 104 -16.78 -2.58 1.61
N PHE A 105 -15.60 -2.31 1.04
CA PHE A 105 -14.41 -3.11 1.34
C PHE A 105 -13.93 -2.90 2.78
N LEU A 106 -14.00 -1.68 3.31
CA LEU A 106 -13.68 -1.41 4.72
C LEU A 106 -14.61 -2.18 5.66
N ASP A 107 -15.93 -2.04 5.48
CA ASP A 107 -16.94 -2.72 6.30
C ASP A 107 -16.76 -4.25 6.23
N ALA A 108 -16.49 -4.79 5.03
CA ALA A 108 -16.23 -6.21 4.85
C ALA A 108 -14.95 -6.69 5.55
N GLN A 109 -13.91 -5.85 5.60
CA GLN A 109 -12.68 -6.15 6.35
C GLN A 109 -12.96 -6.24 7.85
N VAL A 110 -13.71 -5.27 8.40
CA VAL A 110 -14.10 -5.26 9.82
C VAL A 110 -14.97 -6.47 10.16
N GLU A 111 -16.02 -6.73 9.36
CA GLU A 111 -16.93 -7.86 9.57
C GLU A 111 -16.20 -9.21 9.50
N SER A 112 -15.25 -9.35 8.56
CA SER A 112 -14.48 -10.59 8.40
C SER A 112 -13.44 -10.78 9.51
N PHE A 113 -12.86 -9.71 10.04
CA PHE A 113 -11.85 -9.78 11.10
C PHE A 113 -12.47 -10.02 12.47
N ARG A 114 -13.67 -9.49 12.72
CA ARG A 114 -14.40 -9.58 14.01
C ARG A 114 -13.56 -9.08 15.18
N PRO A 115 -13.19 -7.78 15.18
CA PRO A 115 -12.39 -7.23 16.27
C PRO A 115 -13.13 -7.34 17.61
N SER A 116 -12.38 -7.55 18.69
CA SER A 116 -12.92 -7.65 20.05
C SER A 116 -13.37 -6.29 20.62
N SER A 117 -12.90 -5.19 20.06
CA SER A 117 -13.26 -3.82 20.42
C SER A 117 -13.35 -2.95 19.17
N SER A 118 -14.32 -2.04 19.14
CA SER A 118 -14.39 -1.01 18.10
C SER A 118 -13.39 0.12 18.36
N ASN A 119 -13.17 0.49 19.63
CA ASN A 119 -12.23 1.54 20.02
C ASN A 119 -10.84 0.93 20.26
N ILE A 120 -9.84 1.43 19.55
CA ILE A 120 -8.48 0.93 19.59
C ILE A 120 -7.46 2.06 19.64
N SER A 121 -6.20 1.71 19.85
CA SER A 121 -5.06 2.62 19.72
C SER A 121 -4.06 2.02 18.75
N VAL A 122 -3.52 2.85 17.86
CA VAL A 122 -2.57 2.44 16.83
C VAL A 122 -1.31 3.28 16.97
N ASP A 123 -0.16 2.64 16.99
CA ASP A 123 1.12 3.32 16.88
C ASP A 123 1.46 3.58 15.41
N VAL A 124 1.65 4.85 15.06
CA VAL A 124 2.13 5.29 13.75
C VAL A 124 3.53 5.87 13.93
N TYR A 125 4.48 5.34 13.19
CA TYR A 125 5.90 5.67 13.29
C TYR A 125 6.31 6.72 12.26
N MET A 126 7.28 7.55 12.62
CA MET A 126 8.07 8.35 11.70
C MET A 126 9.33 7.56 11.29
N CYS A 127 10.07 8.07 10.29
CA CYS A 127 11.21 7.36 9.71
C CYS A 127 12.44 7.29 10.63
N ASP A 128 12.51 8.16 11.63
CA ASP A 128 13.54 8.13 12.68
C ASP A 128 13.23 7.11 13.80
N GLY A 129 12.10 6.40 13.71
CA GLY A 129 11.68 5.39 14.68
C GLY A 129 10.87 5.93 15.85
N THR A 130 10.70 7.25 15.98
CA THR A 130 9.74 7.84 16.92
C THR A 130 8.32 7.50 16.49
N LYS A 131 7.36 7.55 17.43
CA LYS A 131 5.97 7.18 17.18
C LYS A 131 4.98 8.10 17.87
N GLN A 132 3.80 8.21 17.28
CA GLN A 132 2.61 8.79 17.91
C GLN A 132 1.54 7.71 18.00
N THR A 133 1.00 7.52 19.20
CA THR A 133 -0.17 6.65 19.41
C THR A 133 -1.44 7.42 19.07
N VAL A 134 -2.22 6.91 18.13
CA VAL A 134 -3.50 7.46 17.68
C VAL A 134 -4.64 6.64 18.25
N ARG A 135 -5.57 7.29 18.96
CA ARG A 135 -6.84 6.67 19.37
C ARG A 135 -7.85 6.80 18.24
N CYS A 136 -8.42 5.68 17.79
CA CYS A 136 -9.36 5.65 16.67
C CYS A 136 -10.28 4.42 16.75
N SER A 137 -11.19 4.31 15.78
CA SER A 137 -12.04 3.13 15.60
C SER A 137 -11.43 2.15 14.60
N VAL A 138 -11.65 0.85 14.79
CA VAL A 138 -11.36 -0.19 13.78
C VAL A 138 -12.08 0.05 12.46
N GLU A 139 -13.19 0.79 12.48
CA GLU A 139 -13.98 1.17 11.30
C GLU A 139 -13.47 2.45 10.63
N ASN A 140 -12.45 3.11 11.19
CA ASN A 140 -11.90 4.30 10.55
C ASN A 140 -11.07 3.92 9.32
N PRO A 141 -11.31 4.56 8.15
CA PRO A 141 -10.48 4.36 6.98
C PRO A 141 -9.08 4.93 7.21
N THR A 142 -8.14 4.50 6.37
CA THR A 142 -6.75 4.98 6.39
C THR A 142 -6.60 6.51 6.47
N SER A 143 -7.39 7.27 5.71
CA SER A 143 -7.36 8.75 5.73
C SER A 143 -7.65 9.35 7.10
N VAL A 144 -8.60 8.80 7.87
CA VAL A 144 -8.94 9.32 9.21
C VAL A 144 -7.81 9.07 10.19
N VAL A 145 -7.18 7.89 10.15
CA VAL A 145 -6.02 7.58 11.01
C VAL A 145 -4.82 8.45 10.65
N LEU A 146 -4.57 8.66 9.36
CA LEU A 146 -3.52 9.56 8.88
C LEU A 146 -3.78 11.00 9.35
N GLU A 147 -5.02 11.48 9.25
CA GLU A 147 -5.38 12.83 9.68
C GLU A 147 -5.17 13.03 11.19
N LEU A 148 -5.60 12.07 12.01
CA LEU A 148 -5.38 12.11 13.45
C LEU A 148 -3.88 12.14 13.80
N PHE A 149 -3.07 11.35 13.11
CA PHE A 149 -1.61 11.38 13.26
C PHE A 149 -1.04 12.75 12.86
N CYS A 150 -1.36 13.23 11.66
CA CYS A 150 -0.82 14.48 11.11
C CYS A 150 -1.15 15.68 12.01
N ARG A 151 -2.39 15.78 12.50
CA ARG A 151 -2.79 16.82 13.46
C ARG A 151 -2.01 16.73 14.77
N ALA A 152 -1.78 15.52 15.28
CA ALA A 152 -1.03 15.32 16.52
C ALA A 152 0.45 15.74 16.41
N VAL A 153 1.04 15.64 15.22
CA VAL A 153 2.42 16.09 14.95
C VAL A 153 2.52 17.51 14.36
N GLY A 154 1.40 18.24 14.33
CA GLY A 154 1.37 19.65 13.93
C GLY A 154 1.42 19.92 12.42
N ILE A 155 1.07 18.95 11.58
CA ILE A 155 0.90 19.17 10.13
C ILE A 155 -0.45 19.85 9.87
N ALA A 156 -0.43 20.91 9.06
CA ALA A 156 -1.63 21.65 8.69
C ALA A 156 -2.60 20.79 7.87
N PRO A 157 -3.93 20.90 8.06
CA PRO A 157 -4.92 20.07 7.37
C PRO A 157 -4.80 20.02 5.84
N GLU A 158 -4.49 21.17 5.22
CA GLU A 158 -4.27 21.32 3.78
C GLU A 158 -3.06 20.52 3.26
N ASN A 159 -2.09 20.22 4.12
CA ASN A 159 -0.85 19.53 3.76
C ASN A 159 -0.93 18.00 3.96
N ILE A 160 -1.97 17.50 4.63
CA ILE A 160 -2.14 16.06 4.92
C ILE A 160 -2.15 15.23 3.62
N MET A 161 -2.69 15.79 2.54
CA MET A 161 -2.79 15.14 1.23
C MET A 161 -1.44 14.81 0.57
N PHE A 162 -0.33 15.33 1.08
CA PHE A 162 1.02 15.03 0.59
C PHE A 162 1.70 13.87 1.32
N PHE A 163 1.02 13.28 2.31
CA PHE A 163 1.50 12.14 3.08
C PHE A 163 0.63 10.90 2.88
N GLY A 164 1.20 9.74 3.19
CA GLY A 164 0.53 8.45 3.13
C GLY A 164 0.89 7.60 4.34
N LEU A 165 -0.02 6.69 4.68
CA LEU A 165 0.20 5.67 5.70
C LEU A 165 0.55 4.33 5.04
N PHE A 166 1.62 3.70 5.50
CA PHE A 166 2.18 2.51 4.90
C PHE A 166 2.35 1.40 5.93
N LEU A 167 2.21 0.15 5.49
CA LEU A 167 2.81 -0.97 6.19
C LEU A 167 4.27 -1.08 5.77
N ALA A 168 5.12 -1.14 6.78
CA ALA A 168 6.55 -1.32 6.61
C ALA A 168 7.07 -2.38 7.59
N LYS A 169 8.17 -3.04 7.23
CA LYS A 169 8.89 -3.97 8.09
C LYS A 169 10.34 -3.52 8.23
N ASN A 170 11.04 -4.01 9.25
CA ASN A 170 12.47 -3.78 9.32
C ASN A 170 13.16 -4.53 8.16
N ASN A 171 14.14 -3.88 7.54
CA ASN A 171 14.96 -4.51 6.51
C ASN A 171 15.75 -5.66 7.16
N ALA A 172 15.72 -6.85 6.57
CA ALA A 172 16.46 -8.02 7.05
C ALA A 172 17.98 -7.77 7.13
N GLN A 173 18.50 -6.82 6.33
CA GLN A 173 19.90 -6.40 6.35
C GLN A 173 20.22 -5.33 7.43
N GLY A 174 19.25 -5.00 8.30
CA GLY A 174 19.42 -4.00 9.37
C GLY A 174 19.43 -2.54 8.92
N LYS A 175 19.27 -2.26 7.62
CA LYS A 175 19.29 -0.91 7.03
C LYS A 175 17.93 -0.21 7.11
N GLY A 176 17.38 -0.08 8.31
CA GLY A 176 16.14 0.68 8.55
C GLY A 176 14.86 -0.05 8.15
N VAL A 177 13.92 0.69 7.53
CA VAL A 177 12.56 0.22 7.21
C VAL A 177 12.37 0.06 5.71
N LEU A 178 11.66 -0.99 5.33
CA LEU A 178 11.22 -1.23 3.98
C LEU A 178 9.70 -1.08 3.91
N VAL A 179 9.24 -0.20 3.02
CA VAL A 179 7.82 0.00 2.73
C VAL A 179 7.32 -1.14 1.83
N GLU A 180 6.33 -1.88 2.30
CA GLU A 180 5.72 -2.94 1.49
C GLU A 180 4.43 -2.50 0.82
N ARG A 181 3.62 -1.70 1.54
CA ARG A 181 2.25 -1.45 1.09
C ARG A 181 1.73 -0.10 1.54
N TRP A 182 1.32 0.71 0.55
CA TRP A 182 0.57 1.93 0.80
C TRP A 182 -0.89 1.60 1.09
N LEU A 183 -1.36 1.90 2.30
CA LEU A 183 -2.74 1.69 2.70
C LEU A 183 -3.68 2.72 2.07
N LYS A 184 -4.91 2.30 1.84
CA LYS A 184 -5.95 3.07 1.16
C LYS A 184 -7.24 3.09 1.97
N ASN A 185 -8.17 3.96 1.60
CA ASN A 185 -9.42 4.19 2.34
C ASN A 185 -10.38 3.01 2.33
N TYR A 186 -10.16 2.01 1.48
CA TYR A 186 -10.89 0.74 1.51
C TYR A 186 -10.40 -0.23 2.61
N GLU A 187 -9.46 0.20 3.46
CA GLU A 187 -8.87 -0.60 4.54
C GLU A 187 -8.81 0.17 5.87
N SER A 188 -8.89 -0.59 6.95
CA SER A 188 -8.59 -0.20 8.33
C SER A 188 -7.11 -0.40 8.62
N PRO A 189 -6.34 0.63 8.99
CA PRO A 189 -4.91 0.48 9.30
C PRO A 189 -4.64 -0.52 10.43
N TYR A 190 -5.49 -0.53 11.46
CA TYR A 190 -5.38 -1.48 12.56
C TYR A 190 -5.49 -2.92 12.06
N ILE A 191 -6.57 -3.25 11.34
CA ILE A 191 -6.81 -4.62 10.87
C ILE A 191 -5.74 -5.04 9.86
N SER A 192 -5.37 -4.16 8.93
CA SER A 192 -4.32 -4.43 7.96
C SER A 192 -2.97 -4.71 8.62
N LEU A 193 -2.64 -4.03 9.72
CA LEU A 193 -1.46 -4.31 10.55
C LEU A 193 -1.57 -5.67 11.26
N GLN A 194 -2.70 -5.95 11.90
CA GLN A 194 -2.90 -7.23 12.60
C GLN A 194 -2.80 -8.42 11.64
N LEU A 195 -3.48 -8.35 10.49
CA LEU A 195 -3.45 -9.40 9.46
C LEU A 195 -2.05 -9.63 8.88
N ALA A 196 -1.26 -8.56 8.70
CA ALA A 196 0.14 -8.69 8.27
C ALA A 196 0.99 -9.42 9.31
N ASN A 197 0.80 -9.07 10.59
CA ASN A 197 1.55 -9.66 11.71
C ASN A 197 1.10 -11.08 12.09
N LEU A 198 -0.13 -11.50 11.77
CA LEU A 198 -0.55 -12.90 11.89
C LEU A 198 0.27 -13.84 11.00
N LYS A 199 0.83 -13.30 9.90
CA LYS A 199 1.65 -14.03 8.93
C LYS A 199 3.14 -13.72 9.04
N ALA A 200 3.57 -13.07 10.13
CA ALA A 200 4.97 -12.78 10.39
C ALA A 200 5.74 -14.10 10.58
N MET A 201 6.22 -14.64 9.47
CA MET A 201 7.20 -15.72 9.44
C MET A 201 8.54 -15.13 9.89
N ASP A 202 9.36 -15.92 10.57
CA ASP A 202 10.74 -15.56 10.96
C ASP A 202 10.88 -14.36 11.92
N GLY A 203 9.80 -13.99 12.63
CA GLY A 203 9.82 -12.94 13.66
C GLY A 203 9.89 -11.50 13.11
N VAL A 204 9.67 -11.31 11.81
CA VAL A 204 9.65 -9.98 11.18
C VAL A 204 8.26 -9.36 11.30
N PHE A 205 8.13 -8.39 12.19
CA PHE A 205 6.87 -7.67 12.41
C PHE A 205 6.77 -6.41 11.55
N HIS A 206 5.56 -6.18 11.05
CA HIS A 206 5.15 -4.95 10.40
C HIS A 206 4.81 -3.88 11.44
N LYS A 207 4.97 -2.63 11.00
CA LYS A 207 4.52 -1.41 11.68
C LYS A 207 3.88 -0.47 10.68
N LEU A 208 3.10 0.47 11.19
CA LEU A 208 2.55 1.55 10.39
C LEU A 208 3.52 2.73 10.39
N ILE A 209 3.86 3.24 9.21
CA ILE A 209 4.75 4.36 9.04
C ILE A 209 4.11 5.43 8.17
N VAL A 210 4.31 6.69 8.53
CA VAL A 210 3.96 7.83 7.68
C VAL A 210 5.14 8.19 6.79
N ARG A 211 4.88 8.43 5.50
CA ARG A 211 5.89 8.95 4.55
C ARG A 211 5.25 9.94 3.60
N LYS A 212 6.07 10.78 2.98
CA LYS A 212 5.61 11.63 1.86
C LYS A 212 5.20 10.77 0.66
N ILE A 213 4.23 11.24 -0.11
CA ILE A 213 3.79 10.62 -1.38
C ILE A 213 4.07 11.53 -2.59
N ILE A 214 4.90 12.55 -2.39
CA ILE A 214 5.30 13.50 -3.41
C ILE A 214 6.75 13.26 -3.86
N TRP A 215 6.99 13.48 -5.15
CA TRP A 215 8.32 13.36 -5.78
C TRP A 215 8.82 14.66 -6.41
N ASP A 216 7.96 15.67 -6.53
CA ASP A 216 8.32 16.97 -7.09
C ASP A 216 8.82 17.88 -5.97
N THR A 217 10.09 18.26 -6.04
CA THR A 217 10.72 19.12 -5.03
C THR A 217 10.11 20.51 -4.99
N LYS A 218 9.45 20.97 -6.05
CA LYS A 218 8.75 22.26 -6.04
C LYS A 218 7.52 22.23 -5.13
N ILE A 219 6.75 21.15 -5.19
CA ILE A 219 5.62 20.92 -4.29
C ILE A 219 6.13 20.77 -2.85
N GLU A 220 7.28 20.15 -2.67
CA GLU A 220 7.87 19.99 -1.35
C GLU A 220 8.43 21.29 -0.75
N ASP A 221 8.96 22.22 -1.56
CA ASP A 221 9.44 23.51 -1.06
C ASP A 221 8.30 24.35 -0.45
N ASP A 222 7.08 24.27 -1.01
CA ASP A 222 5.89 24.89 -0.43
C ASP A 222 5.59 24.34 0.98
N LEU A 223 5.86 23.06 1.23
CA LEU A 223 5.67 22.43 2.54
C LEU A 223 6.68 22.90 3.58
N LEU A 224 7.76 23.57 3.19
CA LEU A 224 8.73 24.12 4.15
C LEU A 224 8.17 25.30 4.96
N ALA A 225 6.98 25.79 4.63
CA ALA A 225 6.23 26.73 5.46
C ALA A 225 5.56 26.06 6.68
N ASP A 226 5.34 24.74 6.65
CA ASP A 226 4.67 23.96 7.68
C ASP A 226 5.69 23.25 8.58
N PRO A 227 5.82 23.62 9.87
CA PRO A 227 6.80 23.02 10.77
C PRO A 227 6.63 21.51 10.98
N GLY A 228 5.38 21.02 11.03
CA GLY A 228 5.09 19.59 11.17
C GLY A 228 5.51 18.81 9.93
N ALA A 229 5.25 19.37 8.74
CA ALA A 229 5.68 18.79 7.47
C ALA A 229 7.22 18.77 7.36
N VAL A 230 7.89 19.88 7.73
CA VAL A 230 9.36 19.96 7.77
C VAL A 230 9.94 18.87 8.66
N ASN A 231 9.39 18.65 9.86
CA ASN A 231 9.89 17.62 10.77
C ASN A 231 9.79 16.21 10.15
N LEU A 232 8.65 15.87 9.52
CA LEU A 232 8.46 14.58 8.88
C LEU A 232 9.40 14.41 7.67
N LEU A 233 9.51 15.41 6.80
CA LEU A 233 10.39 15.38 5.63
C LEU A 233 11.86 15.27 6.03
N PHE A 234 12.27 16.02 7.06
CA PHE A 234 13.64 16.00 7.59
C PHE A 234 13.99 14.63 8.17
N THR A 235 13.16 14.08 9.06
CA THR A 235 13.39 12.76 9.65
C THR A 235 13.42 11.65 8.59
N GLN A 236 12.58 11.75 7.55
CA GLN A 236 12.62 10.85 6.40
C GLN A 236 13.94 10.98 5.62
N ALA A 237 14.38 12.20 5.29
CA ALA A 237 15.62 12.42 4.53
C ALA A 237 16.87 11.92 5.29
N VAL A 238 16.94 12.17 6.60
CA VAL A 238 18.01 11.65 7.47
C VAL A 238 18.01 10.13 7.46
N ALA A 239 16.85 9.50 7.69
CA ALA A 239 16.75 8.04 7.69
C ALA A 239 17.13 7.44 6.34
N ASP A 240 16.71 8.04 5.23
CA ASP A 240 17.04 7.56 3.89
C ASP A 240 18.56 7.67 3.61
N ILE A 241 19.25 8.71 4.09
CA ILE A 241 20.72 8.80 4.02
C ILE A 241 21.38 7.73 4.89
N THR A 242 20.97 7.63 6.15
CA THR A 242 21.56 6.67 7.11
C THR A 242 21.42 5.23 6.65
N ASN A 243 20.30 4.89 6.00
CA ASN A 243 20.04 3.54 5.51
C ASN A 243 20.63 3.27 4.11
N GLY A 244 21.25 4.27 3.47
CA GLY A 244 21.81 4.16 2.12
C GLY A 244 20.77 4.20 1.01
N ASN A 245 19.52 4.57 1.32
CA ASN A 245 18.45 4.73 0.33
C ASN A 245 18.60 6.03 -0.47
N PHE A 246 19.26 7.04 0.12
CA PHE A 246 19.57 8.32 -0.49
C PHE A 246 21.07 8.60 -0.37
N VAL A 247 21.80 8.36 -1.47
CA VAL A 247 23.25 8.51 -1.53
C VAL A 247 23.63 9.95 -1.86
N VAL A 248 24.50 10.57 -1.08
CA VAL A 248 25.01 11.93 -1.31
C VAL A 248 26.54 11.96 -1.37
N PRO A 249 27.15 12.88 -2.13
CA PRO A 249 28.60 13.09 -2.11
C PRO A 249 29.13 13.43 -0.71
N ALA A 250 30.39 13.09 -0.43
CA ALA A 250 30.99 13.22 0.90
C ALA A 250 31.03 14.67 1.43
N ASP A 251 31.32 15.63 0.55
CA ASP A 251 31.31 17.07 0.86
C ASP A 251 29.89 17.57 1.18
N THR A 252 28.89 17.09 0.43
CA THR A 252 27.48 17.38 0.69
C THR A 252 27.02 16.77 2.02
N LEU A 253 27.43 15.53 2.32
CA LEU A 253 27.14 14.88 3.60
C LEU A 253 27.69 15.67 4.79
N GLN A 254 28.90 16.22 4.67
CA GLN A 254 29.48 17.07 5.71
C GLN A 254 28.64 18.34 5.93
N ARG A 255 28.21 19.01 4.86
CA ARG A 255 27.34 20.20 4.96
C ARG A 255 25.98 19.86 5.58
N LEU A 256 25.37 18.74 5.19
CA LEU A 256 24.13 18.24 5.78
C LEU A 256 24.28 17.99 7.29
N ARG A 257 25.41 17.40 7.73
CA ARG A 257 25.70 17.23 9.17
C ARG A 257 25.81 18.56 9.90
N SER A 258 26.47 19.56 9.33
CA SER A 258 26.53 20.90 9.92
C SER A 258 25.15 21.55 10.05
N LEU A 259 24.31 21.44 9.02
CA LEU A 259 22.92 21.95 9.05
C LEU A 259 22.07 21.23 10.09
N GLN A 260 22.25 19.91 10.23
CA GLN A 260 21.59 19.11 11.26
C GLN A 260 21.98 19.55 12.67
N LEU A 261 23.27 19.78 12.94
CA LEU A 261 23.76 20.29 14.23
C LEU A 261 23.27 21.71 14.54
N ALA A 262 23.12 22.54 13.51
CA ALA A 262 22.59 23.89 13.63
C ALA A 262 21.04 23.95 13.71
N HIS A 263 20.35 22.80 13.66
CA HIS A 263 18.89 22.71 13.57
C HIS A 263 18.28 23.48 12.37
N SER A 264 19.04 23.69 11.29
CA SER A 264 18.52 24.33 10.07
C SER A 264 17.89 23.30 9.12
N TRP A 265 16.72 22.79 9.51
CA TRP A 265 16.04 21.70 8.79
C TRP A 265 15.56 22.09 7.38
N LYS A 266 15.15 23.35 7.19
CA LYS A 266 14.71 23.84 5.87
C LYS A 266 15.87 23.88 4.88
N ASP A 267 17.02 24.40 5.30
CA ASP A 267 18.21 24.44 4.45
C ASP A 267 18.76 23.03 4.22
N TYR A 268 18.66 22.14 5.21
CA TYR A 268 18.97 20.72 5.05
C TYR A 268 18.15 20.11 3.90
N LEU A 269 16.83 20.29 3.94
CA LEU A 269 15.92 19.75 2.92
C LEU A 269 16.18 20.36 1.53
N ARG A 270 16.41 21.67 1.46
CA ARG A 270 16.78 22.34 0.21
C ARG A 270 18.09 21.80 -0.37
N LEU A 271 19.09 21.53 0.47
CA LEU A 271 20.34 20.90 0.02
C LEU A 271 20.11 19.47 -0.48
N CYS A 272 19.20 18.71 0.15
CA CYS A 272 18.77 17.40 -0.34
C CYS A 272 18.08 17.49 -1.71
N HIS A 273 17.23 18.50 -1.94
CA HIS A 273 16.52 18.70 -3.21
C HIS A 273 17.45 18.91 -4.40
N LEU A 274 18.67 19.41 -4.17
CA LEU A 274 19.70 19.58 -5.20
C LEU A 274 20.33 18.25 -5.65
N GLN A 275 20.09 17.15 -4.95
CA GLN A 275 20.72 15.87 -5.22
C GLN A 275 19.90 15.02 -6.19
N ASN A 276 20.58 14.39 -7.16
CA ASN A 276 19.92 13.57 -8.19
C ASN A 276 19.28 12.30 -7.65
N SER A 277 19.82 11.76 -6.55
CA SER A 277 19.37 10.57 -5.84
C SER A 277 18.23 10.83 -4.84
N TYR A 278 17.80 12.09 -4.67
CA TYR A 278 16.68 12.44 -3.79
C TYR A 278 15.33 12.11 -4.42
N GLY A 279 14.39 11.61 -3.60
CA GLY A 279 13.00 11.37 -4.02
C GLY A 279 12.79 10.02 -4.71
N TYR A 280 13.44 8.96 -4.20
CA TYR A 280 13.21 7.57 -4.59
C TYR A 280 12.79 6.73 -3.39
N GLU A 281 11.90 5.78 -3.63
CA GLU A 281 11.68 4.65 -2.73
C GLU A 281 12.51 3.46 -3.19
N VAL A 282 13.19 2.82 -2.24
CA VAL A 282 13.94 1.58 -2.44
C VAL A 282 13.01 0.40 -2.15
N LEU A 283 12.96 -0.55 -3.07
CA LEU A 283 12.21 -1.79 -2.93
C LEU A 283 13.16 -2.96 -2.60
N GLU A 284 12.59 -4.12 -2.27
CA GLU A 284 13.43 -5.32 -2.04
C GLU A 284 14.24 -5.65 -3.29
N PRO A 285 15.49 -6.12 -3.11
CA PRO A 285 16.27 -6.69 -4.21
C PRO A 285 15.45 -7.77 -4.90
N CYS A 286 15.45 -7.75 -6.23
CA CYS A 286 14.63 -8.63 -7.03
C CYS A 286 15.41 -9.23 -8.19
N VAL A 287 14.71 -10.01 -8.99
CA VAL A 287 15.24 -10.59 -10.22
C VAL A 287 14.48 -9.97 -11.40
N ALA A 288 15.21 -9.58 -12.42
CA ALA A 288 14.68 -8.99 -13.64
C ALA A 288 15.23 -9.72 -14.88
N ASP A 289 14.46 -9.68 -15.97
CA ASP A 289 14.90 -10.23 -17.27
C ASP A 289 15.66 -9.20 -18.12
N TYR A 290 16.15 -8.14 -17.48
CA TYR A 290 16.93 -7.09 -18.12
C TYR A 290 18.28 -6.93 -17.39
N PRO A 291 19.41 -6.81 -18.13
CA PRO A 291 19.53 -6.86 -19.59
C PRO A 291 19.47 -8.30 -20.14
N SER A 292 19.49 -9.28 -19.26
CA SER A 292 19.34 -10.71 -19.54
C SER A 292 18.44 -11.36 -18.47
N PRO A 293 17.88 -12.56 -18.74
CA PRO A 293 17.14 -13.35 -17.77
C PRO A 293 17.89 -13.55 -16.45
N ASP A 294 17.12 -13.69 -15.36
CA ASP A 294 17.61 -14.01 -14.02
C ASP A 294 18.64 -13.01 -13.43
N ASN A 295 18.65 -11.77 -13.90
CA ASN A 295 19.55 -10.73 -13.42
C ASN A 295 19.12 -10.23 -12.04
N ARG A 296 19.98 -10.40 -11.03
CA ARG A 296 19.76 -9.87 -9.68
C ARG A 296 20.00 -8.36 -9.67
N CYS A 297 19.06 -7.61 -9.13
CA CYS A 297 19.11 -6.16 -9.18
C CYS A 297 18.43 -5.52 -7.97
N ASP A 298 18.89 -4.31 -7.66
CA ASP A 298 18.22 -3.41 -6.74
C ASP A 298 17.26 -2.51 -7.51
N LEU A 299 16.07 -2.30 -6.96
CA LEU A 299 14.98 -1.58 -7.61
C LEU A 299 14.66 -0.30 -6.84
N ARG A 300 14.62 0.83 -7.54
CA ARG A 300 14.19 2.12 -7.00
C ARG A 300 13.13 2.77 -7.87
N VAL A 301 12.13 3.39 -7.26
CA VAL A 301 11.03 4.06 -7.97
C VAL A 301 10.89 5.48 -7.44
N GLY A 302 10.87 6.44 -8.35
CA GLY A 302 10.84 7.86 -7.98
C GLY A 302 11.03 8.73 -9.20
N ARG A 303 10.79 10.04 -9.08
CA ARG A 303 11.06 11.01 -10.15
C ARG A 303 10.55 10.61 -11.56
N ARG A 304 9.37 9.99 -11.62
CA ARG A 304 8.76 9.46 -12.87
C ARG A 304 9.63 8.43 -13.60
N GLN A 305 10.39 7.62 -12.88
CA GLN A 305 11.18 6.53 -13.43
C GLN A 305 11.28 5.33 -12.48
N ILE A 306 11.59 4.19 -13.07
CA ILE A 306 12.00 2.97 -12.39
C ILE A 306 13.50 2.80 -12.69
N VAL A 307 14.33 2.61 -11.67
CA VAL A 307 15.77 2.44 -11.83
C VAL A 307 16.15 1.03 -11.35
N LEU A 308 16.85 0.30 -12.22
CA LEU A 308 17.49 -0.96 -11.91
C LEU A 308 18.98 -0.73 -11.75
N SER A 309 19.53 -1.12 -10.60
CA SER A 309 20.98 -1.15 -10.35
C SER A 309 21.43 -2.62 -10.30
N TYR A 310 22.40 -3.00 -11.12
CA TYR A 310 22.88 -4.39 -11.24
C TYR A 310 24.35 -4.43 -11.70
N THR A 311 24.99 -5.61 -11.61
CA THR A 311 26.33 -5.83 -12.15
C THR A 311 26.24 -6.26 -13.61
N ASP A 312 26.91 -5.56 -14.53
CA ASP A 312 26.93 -5.93 -15.94
C ASP A 312 27.53 -7.34 -16.11
N PRO A 313 26.79 -8.30 -16.69
CA PRO A 313 27.27 -9.66 -16.85
C PRO A 313 28.52 -9.78 -17.74
N LYS A 314 28.79 -8.79 -18.60
CA LYS A 314 29.92 -8.80 -19.55
C LYS A 314 31.18 -8.18 -18.97
N THR A 315 31.04 -7.08 -18.22
CA THR A 315 32.19 -6.30 -17.72
C THR A 315 32.45 -6.50 -16.23
N GLY A 316 31.45 -6.96 -15.47
CA GLY A 316 31.52 -7.04 -14.01
C GLY A 316 31.34 -5.68 -13.30
N GLU A 317 31.08 -4.61 -14.05
CA GLU A 317 30.95 -3.26 -13.50
C GLU A 317 29.52 -2.97 -13.03
N PRO A 318 29.33 -2.13 -12.01
CA PRO A 318 28.00 -1.69 -11.60
C PRO A 318 27.38 -0.78 -12.65
N VAL A 319 26.14 -1.08 -13.04
CA VAL A 319 25.36 -0.35 -14.05
C VAL A 319 24.00 0.03 -13.49
N GLU A 320 23.55 1.25 -13.83
CA GLU A 320 22.18 1.69 -13.59
C GLU A 320 21.43 1.86 -14.90
N SER A 321 20.24 1.26 -14.99
CA SER A 321 19.32 1.45 -16.11
C SER A 321 18.02 2.10 -15.64
N ALA A 322 17.69 3.24 -16.27
CA ALA A 322 16.53 4.04 -15.90
C ALA A 322 15.40 3.93 -16.96
N PHE A 323 14.23 3.47 -16.52
CA PHE A 323 13.02 3.33 -17.31
C PHE A 323 12.05 4.46 -16.98
N ARG A 324 11.94 5.44 -17.87
CA ARG A 324 11.04 6.58 -17.69
C ARG A 324 9.57 6.13 -17.77
N ALA A 325 8.76 6.54 -16.80
CA ALA A 325 7.33 6.23 -16.75
C ALA A 325 6.59 6.70 -18.01
N THR A 326 7.01 7.83 -18.61
CA THR A 326 6.44 8.34 -19.87
C THR A 326 6.67 7.43 -21.09
N ARG A 327 7.59 6.46 -20.99
CA ARG A 327 7.86 5.46 -22.04
C ARG A 327 7.20 4.11 -21.75
N ILE A 328 6.66 3.92 -20.55
CA ILE A 328 5.95 2.68 -20.18
C ILE A 328 4.50 2.82 -20.64
N ARG A 329 4.13 2.08 -21.68
CA ARG A 329 2.75 2.09 -22.21
C ARG A 329 1.76 1.38 -21.29
N VAL A 330 2.16 0.22 -20.80
CA VAL A 330 1.35 -0.67 -19.96
C VAL A 330 2.27 -1.39 -18.98
N TRP A 331 1.80 -1.61 -17.76
CA TRP A 331 2.37 -2.56 -16.83
C TRP A 331 1.30 -3.56 -16.40
N LYS A 332 1.71 -4.77 -16.02
CA LYS A 332 0.81 -5.82 -15.55
C LYS A 332 1.41 -6.48 -14.33
N ILE A 333 0.56 -6.73 -13.33
CA ILE A 333 0.90 -7.58 -12.18
C ILE A 333 0.31 -8.95 -12.46
N VAL A 334 1.13 -9.99 -12.34
CA VAL A 334 0.71 -11.39 -12.48
C VAL A 334 1.11 -12.11 -11.21
N ASN A 335 0.15 -12.76 -10.55
CA ASN A 335 0.47 -13.63 -9.43
C ASN A 335 0.92 -14.97 -9.99
N GLN A 336 2.19 -15.33 -9.82
CA GLN A 336 2.66 -16.67 -10.15
C GLN A 336 2.20 -17.62 -9.05
N VAL A 337 1.27 -18.52 -9.38
CA VAL A 337 1.00 -19.68 -8.53
C VAL A 337 2.28 -20.53 -8.58
N ARG A 338 3.14 -20.42 -7.57
CA ARG A 338 4.19 -21.41 -7.37
C ARG A 338 3.47 -22.74 -7.17
N LYS A 339 3.55 -23.63 -8.17
CA LYS A 339 3.20 -25.04 -7.98
C LYS A 339 4.16 -25.54 -6.91
N SER A 340 3.65 -25.74 -5.70
CA SER A 340 4.33 -26.59 -4.71
C SER A 340 4.48 -27.96 -5.36
N PHE A 341 5.72 -28.37 -5.61
CA PHE A 341 6.06 -29.73 -6.02
C PHE A 341 5.91 -30.69 -4.85
#